data_AF-A0AAW2SL48-F1
#
_entry.id   AF-A0AAW2SL48-F1
#
_cell.length_a   1.000
_cell.length_b   1.000
_cell.length_c   1.000
_cell.angle_alpha   90.00
_cell.angle_beta   90.00
_cell.angle_gamma   90.00
#
_symmetry.space_group_name_H-M   'P 1'
#
loop_
_entity.id
_entity.type
_entity.pdbx_description
1 polymer ?
#
loop_
_entity_poly.entity_id
_entity_poly.type
_entity_poly.pdbx_seq_one_letter_code
_entity_poly.pdbx_strand_id
1 'polypeptide(L)' 'MGDEVSNKQIVLRAYVKGSAKQSDMILKTSTIKLKVPEHCNGAVLVKNLYLSCDPYIRTRMSFLQGSYVDSFTLASER' A
#
# COMPACT_ATOMS: atom_id res chain seq x y z
N MET A 1 -18.71 -5.49 19.82
CA MET A 1 -18.21 -4.13 20.11
C MET A 1 -16.72 -4.27 20.38
N GLY A 2 -15.88 -4.14 19.35
CA GLY A 2 -14.44 -4.46 19.41
C GLY A 2 -13.75 -4.79 18.09
N ASP A 3 -14.49 -4.89 16.98
CA ASP A 3 -13.93 -5.44 15.74
C ASP A 3 -13.34 -4.39 14.79
N GLU A 4 -13.38 -3.10 15.13
CA GLU A 4 -12.74 -2.03 14.34
C GLU A 4 -11.52 -1.46 15.06
N VAL A 5 -10.39 -1.42 14.36
CA VAL A 5 -9.12 -0.92 14.89
C VAL A 5 -8.48 0.10 13.94
N SER A 6 -7.64 0.97 14.50
CA SER A 6 -6.83 1.90 13.70
C SER A 6 -5.78 1.15 12.89
N ASN A 7 -5.66 1.52 11.60
CA ASN A 7 -4.73 0.94 10.65
C ASN A 7 -3.88 2.06 10.00
N LYS A 8 -2.60 2.10 10.34
CA LYS A 8 -1.65 3.07 9.75
C LYS A 8 -1.09 2.53 8.45
N GLN A 9 -1.05 3.38 7.43
CA GLN A 9 -0.64 3.01 6.08
C GLN A 9 0.36 4.03 5.55
N ILE A 10 1.44 3.54 4.94
CA ILE A 10 2.32 4.37 4.10
C ILE A 10 1.85 4.20 2.67
N VAL A 11 1.42 5.28 2.05
CA VAL A 11 0.85 5.26 0.70
C VAL A 11 1.63 6.16 -0.25
N LEU A 12 1.73 5.74 -1.52
CA LEU A 12 2.38 6.52 -2.57
C LEU A 12 1.43 7.62 -3.06
N ARG A 13 1.84 8.88 -2.94
CA ARG A 13 1.03 10.05 -3.32
C ARG A 13 0.95 10.23 -4.84
N ALA A 14 2.08 10.09 -5.50
CA ALA A 14 2.24 10.31 -6.93
C ALA A 14 3.39 9.45 -7.45
N TYR A 15 3.37 9.17 -8.75
CA TYR A 15 4.48 8.45 -9.38
C TYR A 15 5.79 9.23 -9.29
N VAL A 16 6.84 8.56 -8.83
CA VAL A 16 8.15 9.15 -8.62
C VAL A 16 8.87 9.34 -9.95
N LYS A 17 9.42 10.55 -10.17
CA LYS A 17 10.36 10.86 -11.24
C LYS A 17 11.75 11.08 -10.62
N GLY A 18 12.76 10.32 -11.06
CA GLY A 18 14.12 10.39 -10.49
C GLY A 18 14.26 9.64 -9.16
N SER A 19 14.91 10.24 -8.18
CA SER A 19 15.12 9.62 -6.86
C SER A 19 13.87 9.74 -5.97
N ALA A 20 13.56 8.68 -5.21
CA ALA A 20 12.46 8.68 -4.26
C ALA A 20 12.78 9.59 -3.06
N LYS A 21 11.78 10.35 -2.63
CA LYS A 21 11.85 11.25 -1.47
C LYS A 21 10.81 10.84 -0.43
N GLN A 22 11.06 11.21 0.82
CA GLN A 22 10.09 11.00 1.89
C GLN A 22 8.73 11.66 1.58
N SER A 23 8.74 12.81 0.91
CA SER A 23 7.52 13.55 0.51
C SER A 23 6.64 12.84 -0.52
N ASP A 24 7.18 11.83 -1.21
CA ASP A 24 6.41 11.05 -2.19
C ASP A 24 5.49 10.03 -1.50
N MET A 25 5.73 9.78 -0.21
CA MET A 25 4.95 8.88 0.64
C MET A 25 4.21 9.65 1.73
N ILE A 26 2.99 9.23 2.04
CA ILE A 26 2.15 9.85 3.07
C ILE A 26 1.77 8.80 4.11
N LEU A 27 1.84 9.17 5.39
CA LEU A 27 1.25 8.40 6.47
C LEU A 27 -0.25 8.71 6.55
N LYS A 28 -1.09 7.76 6.15
CA LYS A 28 -2.55 7.80 6.32
C LYS A 28 -2.94 6.91 7.50
N THR A 29 -3.91 7.34 8.29
CA THR A 29 -4.53 6.49 9.32
C THR A 29 -5.96 6.20 8.88
N SER A 30 -6.30 4.93 8.72
CA SER A 30 -7.64 4.44 8.41
C SER A 30 -8.16 3.55 9.55
N THR A 31 -9.38 3.05 9.40
CA THR A 31 -9.97 2.06 10.31
C THR A 31 -10.20 0.77 9.53
N ILE A 32 -9.93 -0.38 10.15
CA ILE A 32 -10.16 -1.70 9.54
C ILE A 32 -11.00 -2.57 10.46
N LYS A 33 -11.95 -3.31 9.88
CA LYS A 33 -12.67 -4.39 10.56
C LYS A 33 -11.82 -5.65 10.60
N LEU A 34 -11.69 -6.29 11.76
CA LEU A 34 -10.94 -7.52 11.96
C LEU A 34 -11.71 -8.77 11.48
N LYS A 35 -12.31 -8.67 10.28
CA LYS A 35 -13.07 -9.73 9.62
C LYS A 35 -12.80 -9.69 8.13
N VAL A 36 -12.64 -10.86 7.51
CA VAL A 36 -12.54 -10.97 6.06
C VAL A 36 -13.90 -10.62 5.42
N PRO A 37 -13.96 -9.80 4.35
CA PRO A 37 -15.20 -9.50 3.65
C PRO A 37 -15.89 -10.77 3.13
N GLU A 38 -17.21 -10.85 3.28
CA GLU A 38 -18.00 -12.07 3.00
C GLU A 38 -17.95 -12.52 1.53
N HIS A 39 -17.59 -11.62 0.62
CA HIS A 39 -17.52 -11.86 -0.83
C HIS A 39 -16.10 -12.17 -1.31
N CYS A 40 -15.11 -12.25 -0.40
CA CYS A 40 -13.71 -12.52 -0.72
C CYS A 40 -13.33 -13.97 -0.42
N ASN A 41 -13.54 -14.86 -1.39
CA ASN A 41 -13.14 -16.26 -1.25
C ASN A 41 -11.62 -16.42 -1.20
N GLY A 42 -11.12 -17.21 -0.25
CA GLY A 42 -9.69 -17.52 -0.11
C GLY A 42 -8.81 -16.39 0.44
N ALA A 43 -9.41 -15.32 0.98
CA ALA A 43 -8.66 -14.20 1.56
C ALA A 43 -8.24 -14.46 3.02
N VAL A 44 -7.08 -13.91 3.40
CA VAL A 44 -6.55 -13.95 4.77
C VAL A 44 -6.32 -12.52 5.24
N LEU A 45 -6.88 -12.16 6.39
CA LEU A 45 -6.56 -10.90 7.06
C LEU A 45 -5.29 -11.09 7.90
N VAL A 46 -4.31 -10.21 7.71
CA VAL A 46 -3.01 -10.30 8.38
C VAL A 46 -2.72 -9.06 9.22
N LYS A 47 -1.92 -9.26 10.27
CA LYS A 47 -1.23 -8.18 10.99
C LYS A 47 0.23 -8.18 10.54
N ASN A 48 0.62 -7.16 9.76
CA ASN A 48 1.99 -7.04 9.28
C ASN A 48 2.94 -6.78 10.46
N LEU A 49 3.96 -7.63 10.62
CA LEU A 49 4.95 -7.53 11.70
C LEU A 49 6.25 -6.88 11.22
N TYR A 50 6.67 -7.20 9.99
CA TYR A 50 7.92 -6.74 9.39
C TYR A 50 7.69 -6.43 7.91
N LEU A 51 8.49 -5.50 7.38
CA LEU A 51 8.49 -5.09 5.97
C LEU A 51 9.94 -5.08 5.47
N SER A 52 10.17 -5.60 4.26
CA SER A 52 11.47 -5.49 3.59
C SER A 52 11.58 -4.18 2.81
N CYS A 53 12.80 -3.69 2.64
CA CYS A 53 13.11 -2.53 1.80
C CYS A 53 14.03 -2.95 0.65
N ASP A 54 13.45 -3.62 -0.34
CA ASP A 54 14.22 -4.17 -1.46
C ASP A 54 14.41 -3.15 -2.59
N PRO A 55 15.57 -3.11 -3.27
CA PRO A 55 15.85 -2.13 -4.34
C PRO A 55 14.83 -2.11 -5.47
N TYR A 56 14.22 -3.26 -5.81
CA TYR A 56 13.24 -3.35 -6.90
C TYR A 56 11.98 -2.51 -6.65
N ILE A 57 11.65 -2.22 -5.38
CA ILE A 57 10.49 -1.42 -4.98
C ILE A 57 10.55 -0.05 -5.65
N ARG A 58 11.74 0.54 -5.80
CA ARG A 58 11.91 1.85 -6.46
C ARG A 58 11.33 1.85 -7.85
N THR A 59 11.57 0.81 -8.66
CA THR A 59 11.10 0.76 -10.06
C THR A 59 9.58 0.82 -10.13
N ARG A 60 8.90 0.15 -9.19
CA ARG A 60 7.44 0.12 -9.11
C ARG A 60 6.82 1.43 -8.63
N MET A 61 7.59 2.36 -8.08
CA MET A 61 7.11 3.70 -7.71
C MET A 61 7.01 4.66 -8.90
N SER A 62 7.59 4.32 -10.06
CA SER A 62 7.39 5.08 -11.30
C SER A 62 6.21 4.55 -12.08
N PHE A 63 5.71 5.37 -13.01
CA PHE A 63 4.72 4.92 -13.97
C PHE A 63 5.39 4.09 -15.06
N LEU A 64 5.17 2.77 -15.01
CA LEU A 64 5.69 1.79 -15.95
C LEU A 64 4.65 1.54 -17.07
N GLN A 65 5.11 1.57 -18.32
CA GLN A 65 4.35 1.08 -19.48
C GLN A 65 5.13 -0.05 -20.16
N GLY A 66 4.47 -1.17 -20.43
CA GLY A 66 5.08 -2.33 -21.10
C GLY A 66 6.12 -3.08 -20.26
N SER A 67 6.17 -2.87 -18.93
CA SER A 67 7.05 -3.63 -18.04
C SER A 67 6.41 -4.97 -17.65
N TYR A 68 7.25 -5.95 -17.34
CA TYR A 68 6.82 -7.23 -16.78
C TYR A 68 6.20 -7.08 -15.37
N VAL A 69 6.56 -6.03 -14.64
CA VAL A 69 6.01 -5.73 -13.31
C VAL A 69 5.16 -4.47 -13.35
N ASP A 70 4.02 -4.52 -12.66
CA ASP A 70 3.12 -3.38 -12.56
C ASP A 70 3.63 -2.31 -11.59
N SER A 71 3.27 -1.06 -11.90
CA SER A 71 3.45 0.08 -10.99
C SER A 71 2.61 -0.11 -9.72
N PHE A 72 3.02 0.52 -8.62
CA PHE A 72 2.18 0.58 -7.43
C PHE A 72 0.92 1.41 -7.68
N THR A 73 -0.18 0.99 -7.09
CA THR A 73 -1.42 1.77 -7.07
C THR A 73 -1.21 3.01 -6.21
N LEU A 74 -1.53 4.18 -6.76
CA LEU A 74 -1.52 5.42 -5.99
C LEU A 74 -2.62 5.40 -4.93
N ALA A 75 -2.41 6.14 -3.85
CA ALA A 75 -3.47 6.39 -2.88
C ALA A 75 -4.67 7.03 -3.60
N SER A 76 -5.84 6.38 -3.55
CA SER A 76 -7.08 7.05 -3.96
C SER A 76 -7.45 8.09 -2.90
N GLU A 77 -8.01 9.23 -3.31
CA GLU A 77 -8.49 10.28 -2.40
C GLU A 77 -9.75 9.90 -1.60
N ARG A 78 -10.19 8.63 -1.64
CA ARG A 78 -11.29 8.12 -0.81
C ARG A 78 -10.82 7.63 0.55
#